data_AF-C5CLS6-F1
#
_entry.id   AF-C5CLS6-F1
#
_cell.length_a   1.000
_cell.length_b   1.000
_cell.length_c   1.000
_cell.angle_alpha   90.00
_cell.angle_beta   90.00
_cell.angle_gamma   90.00
#
_symmetry.space_group_name_H-M   'P 1'
#
loop_
_entity.id
_entity.type
_entity.pdbx_description
1 polymer ?
#
loop_
_entity_poly.entity_id
_entity_poly.type
_entity_poly.pdbx_seq_one_letter_code
_entity_poly.pdbx_strand_id
1 'polypeptide(L)'
;MNIYPDQHIGGPPAPADWTMAVGVEGLGEGTCYFADIRRGGDPVCRLMITGTLAEEEEARALLAVKVRLWIAEYISRQHSGATTFGVLE
;
A
#
# COMPACT_ATOMS: atom_id res chain seq x y z
N MET A 1 -22.83 26.06 11.42
CA MET A 1 -21.42 25.70 11.66
C MET A 1 -21.35 24.18 11.64
N ASN A 2 -21.14 23.58 10.47
CA ASN A 2 -21.03 22.13 10.35
C ASN A 2 -19.55 21.76 10.38
N ILE A 3 -19.10 21.31 11.56
CA ILE A 3 -17.79 20.70 11.76
C ILE A 3 -17.93 19.26 11.26
N TYR A 4 -17.60 19.04 9.99
CA TYR A 4 -17.28 17.69 9.55
C TYR A 4 -15.97 17.30 10.23
N PRO A 5 -15.89 16.19 10.98
CA PRO A 5 -14.60 15.73 11.46
C PRO A 5 -13.74 15.47 10.22
N ASP A 6 -12.50 15.96 10.29
CA ASP A 6 -11.44 15.79 9.31
C ASP A 6 -11.31 14.29 8.96
N GLN A 7 -12.12 13.84 8.00
CA GLN A 7 -11.97 12.52 7.43
C GLN A 7 -10.73 12.64 6.57
N HIS A 8 -9.58 12.28 7.14
CA HIS A 8 -8.41 11.91 6.36
C HIS A 8 -8.81 10.73 5.47
N ILE A 9 -9.43 11.01 4.32
CA ILE A 9 -9.75 10.07 3.24
C ILE A 9 -8.39 9.56 2.74
N GLY A 10 -7.84 8.55 3.41
CA GLY A 10 -6.43 8.21 3.24
C GLY A 10 -5.77 7.49 4.40
N GLY A 11 -6.32 7.54 5.61
CA GLY A 11 -5.62 7.03 6.80
C GLY A 11 -4.41 7.91 7.20
N PRO A 12 -3.71 7.55 8.28
CA PRO A 12 -2.56 8.32 8.76
C PRO A 12 -1.42 8.30 7.72
N PRO A 13 -0.53 9.32 7.73
CA PRO A 13 0.68 9.26 6.94
C PRO A 13 1.51 8.03 7.34
N ALA A 14 2.05 7.33 6.33
CA ALA A 14 2.95 6.21 6.58
C ALA A 14 4.24 6.70 7.27
N PRO A 15 4.84 5.89 8.16
CA PRO A 15 6.15 6.23 8.74
C PRO A 15 7.24 6.35 7.66
N ALA A 16 8.30 7.10 7.95
CA ALA A 16 9.31 7.49 6.96
C ALA A 16 10.13 6.33 6.37
N ASP A 17 10.18 5.17 7.03
CA ASP A 17 10.83 3.96 6.52
C ASP A 17 10.00 3.25 5.45
N TRP A 18 8.74 3.64 5.24
CA TRP A 18 7.86 3.06 4.24
C TRP A 18 7.90 3.84 2.92
N THR A 19 8.04 3.12 1.82
CA THR A 19 8.03 3.69 0.48
C THR A 19 7.10 2.91 -0.45
N MET A 20 6.62 3.61 -1.48
CA MET A 20 5.73 3.07 -2.51
C MET A 20 6.31 3.37 -3.87
N ALA A 21 6.40 2.36 -4.73
CA ALA A 21 6.65 2.53 -6.16
C ALA A 21 5.41 2.09 -6.95
N VAL A 22 4.89 2.96 -7.81
CA VAL A 22 3.73 2.65 -8.66
C VAL A 22 4.23 2.12 -9.99
N GLY A 23 3.56 1.08 -10.49
CA GLY A 23 3.77 0.58 -11.83
C GLY A 23 2.46 0.17 -12.48
N VAL A 24 2.57 -0.17 -13.76
CA VAL A 24 1.46 -0.62 -14.59
C VAL A 24 1.79 -1.97 -15.19
N GLU A 25 0.84 -2.90 -15.16
CA GLU A 25 0.92 -4.21 -15.80
C GLU A 25 -0.27 -4.35 -16.76
N GLY A 26 0.02 -4.76 -18.00
CA GLY A 26 -1.01 -5.15 -18.97
C GLY A 26 -1.52 -6.54 -18.62
N LEU A 27 -2.82 -6.66 -18.32
CA LEU A 27 -3.47 -7.91 -17.95
C LEU A 27 -4.55 -8.24 -19.00
N GLY A 28 -4.15 -8.93 -20.07
CA GLY A 28 -5.03 -9.22 -21.20
C GLY A 28 -5.44 -7.97 -21.97
N GLU A 29 -6.75 -7.70 -22.05
CA GLU A 29 -7.31 -6.50 -22.71
C GLU A 29 -7.38 -5.27 -21.77
N GLY A 30 -6.92 -5.37 -20.52
CA GLY A 30 -7.01 -4.32 -19.52
C GLY A 30 -5.67 -3.82 -18.97
N THR A 31 -5.70 -2.61 -18.41
CA THR A 31 -4.58 -2.00 -17.69
C THR A 31 -4.79 -2.18 -16.19
N CYS A 32 -3.80 -2.74 -15.48
CA CYS A 32 -3.81 -2.83 -14.03
C CYS A 32 -2.70 -1.96 -13.44
N TYR A 33 -3.00 -1.24 -12.37
CA TYR A 33 -2.00 -0.46 -11.64
C TYR A 33 -1.67 -1.16 -10.33
N PHE A 34 -0.39 -1.14 -9.97
CA PHE A 34 0.09 -1.73 -8.73
C PHE A 34 1.00 -0.77 -7.97
N ALA A 35 1.09 -1.00 -6.66
CA ALA A 35 2.02 -0.35 -5.75
C ALA A 35 2.89 -1.42 -5.08
N ASP A 36 4.19 -1.37 -5.33
CA ASP A 36 5.19 -2.11 -4.56
C ASP A 36 5.52 -1.34 -3.29
N ILE A 37 5.25 -1.95 -2.15
CA ILE A 37 5.47 -1.40 -0.82
C ILE A 37 6.78 -1.96 -0.29
N ARG A 38 7.69 -1.06 0.11
CA ARG A 38 8.96 -1.39 0.75
C ARG A 38 9.06 -0.76 2.12
N ARG A 39 9.76 -1.43 3.04
CA ARG A 39 10.07 -0.92 4.37
C ARG A 39 11.58 -1.02 4.59
N GLY A 40 12.24 0.11 4.83
CA GLY A 40 13.71 0.14 4.96
C GLY A 40 14.45 -0.32 3.70
N GLY A 41 13.78 -0.36 2.54
CA GLY A 41 14.33 -0.89 1.28
C GLY A 41 13.88 -2.33 0.97
N ASP A 42 13.46 -3.10 1.96
CA ASP A 42 13.01 -4.48 1.78
C ASP A 42 11.59 -4.54 1.21
N PRO A 43 11.31 -5.41 0.22
CA PRO A 43 9.97 -5.61 -0.31
C PRO A 43 9.07 -6.26 0.75
N VAL A 44 7.92 -5.66 1.02
CA VAL A 44 6.96 -6.17 2.02
C VAL A 44 5.73 -6.75 1.35
N CYS A 45 5.12 -5.99 0.42
CA CYS A 45 3.87 -6.39 -0.22
C CYS A 45 3.68 -5.64 -1.55
N ARG A 46 2.91 -6.23 -2.46
CA ARG A 46 2.38 -5.56 -3.65
C ARG A 46 0.86 -5.43 -3.52
N LEU A 47 0.35 -4.23 -3.68
CA LEU A 47 -1.09 -3.98 -3.77
C LEU A 47 -1.46 -3.67 -5.21
N MET A 48 -2.52 -4.27 -5.70
CA MET A 48 -3.04 -4.04 -7.06
C MET A 48 -4.42 -3.39 -7.00
N ILE A 49 -4.72 -2.59 -8.02
CA ILE A 49 -6.08 -2.11 -8.33
C ILE A 49 -6.37 -2.52 -9.77
N THR A 50 -7.48 -3.23 -9.93
CA THR A 50 -7.97 -3.71 -11.21
C THR A 50 -9.27 -2.98 -11.54
N GLY A 51 -9.41 -2.49 -12.77
CA GLY A 51 -10.63 -1.82 -13.23
C GLY A 51 -10.36 -0.87 -14.39
N THR A 52 -11.43 -0.32 -14.97
CA THR A 52 -11.34 0.78 -15.93
C THR A 52 -11.01 2.08 -15.20
N LEU A 53 -9.75 2.28 -14.91
CA LEU A 53 -9.21 3.59 -14.52
C LEU A 53 -8.84 4.32 -15.80
N ALA A 54 -9.35 5.53 -15.97
CA ALA A 54 -9.11 6.32 -17.16
C ALA A 54 -7.68 6.90 -17.17
N GLU A 55 -7.12 7.17 -15.99
CA GLU A 55 -5.87 7.91 -15.84
C GLU A 55 -4.94 7.32 -14.76
N GLU A 56 -3.64 7.37 -15.02
CA GLU A 56 -2.60 6.92 -14.09
C GLU A 56 -2.60 7.74 -12.78
N GLU A 57 -2.93 9.03 -12.86
CA GLU A 57 -2.98 9.90 -11.68
C GLU A 57 -4.07 9.47 -10.69
N GLU A 58 -5.25 9.12 -11.20
CA GLU A 58 -6.34 8.57 -10.41
C GLU A 58 -5.92 7.25 -9.75
N ALA A 59 -5.28 6.37 -10.52
CA ALA A 59 -4.76 5.09 -10.01
C ALA A 59 -3.74 5.30 -8.89
N ARG A 60 -2.82 6.26 -9.06
CA ARG A 60 -1.80 6.62 -8.07
C ARG A 60 -2.41 7.17 -6.79
N ALA A 61 -3.42 8.03 -6.88
CA ALA A 61 -4.13 8.57 -5.73
C ALA A 61 -4.84 7.46 -4.93
N LEU A 62 -5.55 6.56 -5.62
CA LEU A 62 -6.21 5.42 -5.01
C LEU A 62 -5.22 4.44 -4.37
N LEU A 63 -4.10 4.15 -5.04
CA LEU A 63 -3.02 3.33 -4.49
C LEU A 63 -2.43 3.98 -3.23
N ALA A 64 -2.18 5.29 -3.23
CA ALA A 64 -1.62 5.98 -2.07
C ALA A 64 -2.54 5.88 -0.83
N VAL A 65 -3.85 6.05 -1.02
CA VAL A 65 -4.85 5.86 0.04
C VAL A 65 -4.86 4.42 0.54
N LYS A 66 -4.92 3.45 -0.39
CA LYS A 66 -4.93 2.03 -0.07
C LYS A 66 -3.68 1.59 0.69
N VAL A 67 -2.51 2.08 0.28
CA VAL A 67 -1.21 1.79 0.90
C VAL A 67 -1.14 2.34 2.32
N ARG A 68 -1.58 3.58 2.56
CA ARG A 68 -1.59 4.16 3.91
C ARG A 68 -2.48 3.39 4.87
N LEU A 69 -3.69 3.03 4.43
CA LEU A 69 -4.61 2.20 5.22
C LEU A 69 -4.00 0.84 5.52
N TRP A 70 -3.45 0.18 4.50
CA TRP A 70 -2.80 -1.12 4.65
C TRP A 70 -1.61 -1.07 5.59
N ILE A 71 -0.75 -0.02 5.53
CA ILE A 71 0.38 0.15 6.44
C ILE A 71 -0.10 0.36 7.88
N ALA A 72 -1.13 1.19 8.09
CA ALA A 72 -1.69 1.43 9.42
C ALA A 72 -2.25 0.13 10.03
N GLU A 73 -2.95 -0.67 9.22
CA GLU A 73 -3.43 -2.00 9.63
C GLU A 73 -2.28 -2.99 9.85
N TYR A 74 -1.23 -2.95 9.02
CA TYR A 74 -0.08 -3.84 9.16
C TYR A 74 0.64 -3.60 10.50
N ILE A 75 0.88 -2.34 10.84
CA ILE A 75 1.58 -1.94 12.08
C ILE A 75 0.76 -2.26 13.33
N SER A 76 -0.57 -2.18 13.25
CA SER A 76 -1.44 -2.43 14.41
C SER A 76 -1.60 -3.91 14.75
N ARG A 77 -1.29 -4.81 13.82
CA ARG A 77 -1.37 -6.27 14.04
C ARG A 77 -0.31 -6.71 15.05
N GLN A 78 -0.72 -7.53 16.03
CA GLN A 78 0.24 -8.27 16.84
C GLN A 78 0.93 -9.31 15.95
N HIS A 79 2.21 -9.11 15.68
CA HIS A 79 3.04 -10.09 15.01
C HIS A 79 3.40 -11.21 16.00
N SER A 80 2.69 -12.34 15.95
CA SER A 80 2.87 -13.46 16.88
C SER A 80 4.09 -14.35 16.59
N GLY A 81 5.02 -13.92 15.72
CA GLY A 81 6.14 -14.76 15.27
C GLY A 81 7.50 -14.09 15.47
N ALA A 82 8.40 -14.78 16.17
CA ALA A 82 9.82 -14.50 16.04
C ALA A 82 10.26 -15.02 14.66
N THR A 83 10.60 -14.14 13.73
CA THR A 83 11.26 -14.49 12.45
C THR A 83 12.73 -14.87 12.67
N THR A 84 13.01 -15.75 13.63
CA THR A 84 14.29 -16.45 13.71
C THR A 84 14.16 -17.71 12.87
N PHE A 85 14.55 -17.63 11.60
CA PHE A 85 14.83 -18.84 10.83
C PHE A 85 16.12 -19.42 11.39
N GLY A 86 16.01 -20.45 12.23
CA GLY A 86 17.17 -21.23 12.66
C GLY A 86 17.87 -21.78 11.43
N VAL A 87 19.19 -21.57 11.33
CA VAL A 87 20.02 -22.25 10.34
C VAL A 87 19.92 -23.75 10.63
N LEU A 88 19.50 -24.55 9.65
CA LEU A 88 19.60 -26.00 9.74
C LEU A 88 21.09 -26.36 9.63
N GLU A 89 21.69 -26.79 10.75
CA GLU A 89 23.01 -27.46 10.78
C GLU A 89 22.89 -28.94 10.38
#